data_AF-A0A524DEM6-F1
#
_entry.id   AF-A0A524DEM6-F1
#
_cell.length_a   1.000
_cell.length_b   1.000
_cell.length_c   1.000
_cell.angle_alpha   90.00
_cell.angle_beta   90.00
_cell.angle_gamma   90.00
#
_symmetry.space_group_name_H-M   'P 1'
#
loop_
_entity.id
_entity.type
_entity.pdbx_description
1 polymer ?
#
loop_
_entity_poly.entity_id
_entity_poly.type
_entity_poly.pdbx_seq_one_letter_code
_entity_poly.pdbx_strand_id
1 'polypeptide(L)'
;MVSYSEDMKNRVLDVFECAKDITYKSGYIQNVNYLKDLMEKKPYKNINIKEFVREYLWVVFTCGFKADTVKKHWEDIKKMCCDFNISKTKEHSFEELLELSPIKNKKKVKAVKQCCEMIDDSFINKVHRIKNAEDAKRLFKTLPFIGEVTVYHIMRNIGIDCFKPDRHIVNIREELEISSEDLFKIILSEQLEKYIGVIDHILWRASATIHSVNPKSSLVSVALGEDTLDEIPKQMNAQSKFLF
;
A
#
# COMPACT_ATOMS: atom_id res chain seq x y z
N MET A 1 29.75 7.29 4.26
CA MET A 1 28.91 6.08 4.35
C MET A 1 29.09 5.53 5.75
N VAL A 2 28.02 5.36 6.51
CA VAL A 2 28.09 4.62 7.78
C VAL A 2 28.36 3.16 7.40
N SER A 3 29.49 2.62 7.83
CA SER A 3 29.79 1.20 7.67
C SER A 3 29.15 0.47 8.83
N TYR A 4 28.01 -0.19 8.58
CA TYR A 4 27.40 -1.08 9.57
C TYR A 4 28.33 -2.27 9.84
N SER A 5 28.29 -2.79 11.07
CA SER A 5 28.95 -4.05 11.38
C SER A 5 28.40 -5.16 10.50
N GLU A 6 29.23 -6.14 10.20
CA GLU A 6 28.79 -7.31 9.41
C GLU A 6 27.65 -8.06 10.11
N ASP A 7 27.70 -8.11 11.44
CA ASP A 7 26.62 -8.63 12.29
C ASP A 7 25.28 -7.93 12.05
N MET A 8 25.25 -6.59 12.03
CA MET A 8 24.01 -5.83 11.80
C MET A 8 23.43 -6.10 10.40
N LYS A 9 24.30 -6.18 9.38
CA LYS A 9 23.85 -6.53 8.03
C LYS A 9 23.24 -7.92 8.00
N ASN A 10 23.91 -8.92 8.58
CA ASN A 10 23.40 -10.28 8.63
C ASN A 10 22.02 -10.34 9.29
N ARG A 11 21.83 -9.68 10.44
CA ARG A 11 20.53 -9.59 11.11
C ARG A 11 19.43 -9.01 10.21
N VAL A 12 19.72 -7.93 9.48
CA VAL A 12 18.77 -7.33 8.52
C VAL A 12 18.41 -8.31 7.40
N LEU A 13 19.40 -9.01 6.85
CA LEU A 13 19.20 -9.96 5.75
C LEU A 13 18.42 -11.19 6.20
N ASP A 14 18.71 -11.72 7.40
CA ASP A 14 17.97 -12.83 8.01
C ASP A 14 16.49 -12.46 8.22
N VAL A 15 16.23 -11.25 8.73
CA VAL A 15 14.87 -10.70 8.87
C VAL A 15 14.16 -10.63 7.52
N PHE A 16 14.84 -10.14 6.48
CA PHE A 16 14.22 -10.00 5.16
C PHE A 16 13.96 -11.35 4.48
N GLU A 17 14.90 -12.28 4.53
CA GLU A 17 14.73 -13.62 3.96
C GLU A 17 13.64 -14.41 4.70
N CYS A 18 13.58 -14.32 6.03
CA CYS A 18 12.47 -14.86 6.82
C CYS A 18 11.13 -14.24 6.38
N ALA A 19 11.06 -12.92 6.21
CA ALA A 19 9.86 -12.24 5.76
C ALA A 19 9.39 -12.71 4.37
N LYS A 20 10.34 -12.90 3.46
CA LYS A 20 10.10 -13.37 2.09
C LYS A 20 9.57 -14.80 2.10
N ASP A 21 10.18 -15.69 2.87
CA ASP A 21 9.73 -17.07 3.03
C ASP A 21 8.30 -17.14 3.60
N ILE A 22 8.02 -16.42 4.69
CA ILE A 22 6.67 -16.34 5.29
C ILE A 22 5.67 -15.82 4.27
N THR A 23 5.99 -14.72 3.57
CA THR A 23 5.10 -14.10 2.57
C THR A 23 4.77 -15.08 1.45
N TYR A 24 5.77 -15.82 0.96
CA TYR A 24 5.60 -16.75 -0.16
C TYR A 24 4.84 -18.01 0.27
N LYS A 25 5.20 -18.61 1.42
CA LYS A 25 4.49 -19.76 1.99
C LYS A 25 3.04 -19.45 2.32
N SER A 26 2.75 -18.22 2.71
CA SER A 26 1.38 -17.74 2.96
C SER A 26 0.57 -17.50 1.68
N GLY A 27 1.18 -17.60 0.49
CA GLY A 27 0.51 -17.52 -0.81
C GLY A 27 0.55 -16.15 -1.51
N TYR A 28 1.25 -15.16 -0.95
CA TYR A 28 1.24 -13.78 -1.47
C TYR A 28 2.23 -13.50 -2.62
N ILE A 29 2.86 -14.53 -3.20
CA ILE A 29 3.83 -14.36 -4.29
C ILE A 29 3.24 -13.61 -5.49
N GLN A 30 1.96 -13.80 -5.78
CA GLN A 30 1.30 -13.11 -6.89
C GLN A 30 1.15 -11.61 -6.62
N ASN A 31 0.90 -11.20 -5.37
CA ASN A 31 0.86 -9.78 -4.99
C ASN A 31 2.25 -9.14 -5.13
N VAL A 32 3.29 -9.86 -4.73
CA VAL A 32 4.68 -9.41 -4.89
C VAL A 32 5.03 -9.23 -6.37
N ASN A 33 4.70 -10.21 -7.22
CA ASN A 33 4.94 -10.12 -8.67
C ASN A 33 4.13 -8.98 -9.31
N TYR A 34 2.87 -8.80 -8.91
CA TYR A 34 2.05 -7.69 -9.37
C TYR A 34 2.63 -6.33 -8.98
N LEU A 35 3.20 -6.17 -7.78
CA LEU A 35 3.91 -4.96 -7.39
C LEU A 35 5.15 -4.71 -8.25
N LYS A 36 5.96 -5.74 -8.48
CA LYS A 36 7.15 -5.64 -9.36
C LYS A 36 6.74 -5.12 -10.74
N ASP A 37 5.69 -5.69 -11.30
CA ASP A 37 5.10 -5.26 -12.58
C ASP A 37 4.63 -3.81 -12.56
N LEU A 38 3.96 -3.37 -11.50
CA LEU A 38 3.52 -1.97 -11.35
C LEU A 38 4.72 -1.01 -11.32
N MET A 39 5.75 -1.31 -10.53
CA MET A 39 6.93 -0.45 -10.39
C MET A 39 7.78 -0.40 -11.65
N GLU A 40 7.86 -1.49 -12.41
CA GLU A 40 8.55 -1.54 -13.70
C GLU A 40 7.77 -0.75 -14.77
N LYS A 41 6.45 -0.97 -14.87
CA LYS A 41 5.61 -0.33 -15.90
C LYS A 41 5.32 1.14 -15.63
N LYS A 42 5.40 1.58 -14.37
CA LYS A 42 5.13 2.95 -13.91
C LYS A 42 3.83 3.52 -14.50
N PRO A 43 2.67 2.86 -14.29
CA PRO A 43 1.43 3.23 -14.96
C PRO A 43 0.98 4.67 -14.64
N TYR A 44 1.41 5.26 -13.52
CA TYR A 44 1.16 6.68 -13.26
C TYR A 44 1.69 7.63 -14.35
N LYS A 45 2.57 7.20 -15.25
CA LYS A 45 3.08 8.00 -16.37
C LYS A 45 2.08 8.16 -17.51
N ASN A 46 1.11 7.27 -17.62
CA ASN A 46 0.10 7.24 -18.68
C ASN A 46 -1.31 6.96 -18.14
N ILE A 47 -1.49 7.02 -16.82
CA ILE A 47 -2.78 6.80 -16.16
C ILE A 47 -3.79 7.84 -16.63
N ASN A 48 -5.01 7.42 -16.93
CA ASN A 48 -6.11 8.34 -17.24
C ASN A 48 -6.93 8.69 -15.97
N ILE A 49 -7.83 9.66 -16.09
CA ILE A 49 -8.70 10.11 -14.98
C ILE A 49 -9.47 8.92 -14.37
N LYS A 50 -10.06 8.07 -15.21
CA LYS A 50 -10.90 6.95 -14.77
C LYS A 50 -10.10 5.96 -13.91
N GLU A 51 -8.90 5.62 -14.35
CA GLU A 51 -7.99 4.72 -13.64
C GLU A 51 -7.49 5.34 -12.33
N PHE A 52 -7.12 6.61 -12.35
CA PHE A 52 -6.67 7.30 -11.13
C PHE A 52 -7.79 7.37 -10.08
N VAL A 53 -9.00 7.75 -10.49
CA VAL A 53 -10.18 7.82 -9.61
C VAL A 53 -10.52 6.45 -9.05
N ARG A 54 -10.42 5.37 -9.84
CA ARG A 54 -10.60 4.00 -9.34
C ARG A 54 -9.66 3.71 -8.16
N GLU A 55 -8.37 4.00 -8.30
CA GLU A 55 -7.39 3.76 -7.23
C GLU A 55 -7.63 4.67 -6.02
N TYR A 56 -7.96 5.95 -6.24
CA TYR A 56 -8.33 6.87 -5.18
C TYR A 56 -9.53 6.35 -4.36
N LEU A 57 -10.61 5.94 -5.02
CA LEU A 57 -11.81 5.44 -4.34
C LEU A 57 -11.50 4.17 -3.55
N TRP A 58 -10.71 3.26 -4.11
CA TRP A 58 -10.27 2.07 -3.40
C TRP A 58 -9.58 2.44 -2.08
N VAL A 59 -8.63 3.38 -2.12
CA VAL A 59 -7.91 3.87 -0.94
C VAL A 59 -8.85 4.54 0.06
N VAL A 60 -9.74 5.42 -0.41
CA VAL A 60 -10.69 6.12 0.46
C VAL A 60 -11.57 5.13 1.19
N PHE A 61 -12.14 4.13 0.50
CA PHE A 61 -13.07 3.18 1.13
C PHE A 61 -12.36 2.15 2.00
N THR A 62 -11.17 1.68 1.63
CA THR A 62 -10.39 0.72 2.44
C THR A 62 -9.75 1.34 3.68
N CYS A 63 -9.49 2.64 3.70
CA CYS A 63 -8.92 3.29 4.89
C CYS A 63 -9.86 3.18 6.11
N GLY A 64 -9.49 2.36 7.10
CA GLY A 64 -10.30 2.10 8.28
C GLY A 64 -11.37 1.00 8.12
N PHE A 65 -11.32 0.22 7.04
CA PHE A 65 -12.15 -0.96 6.83
C PHE A 65 -11.29 -2.17 6.47
N LYS A 66 -11.78 -3.38 6.76
CA LYS A 66 -11.19 -4.59 6.17
C LYS A 66 -11.36 -4.54 4.66
N ALA A 67 -10.32 -4.87 3.90
CA ALA A 67 -10.38 -4.87 2.44
C ALA A 67 -11.53 -5.73 1.92
N ASP A 68 -11.77 -6.90 2.53
CA ASP A 68 -12.86 -7.79 2.14
C ASP A 68 -14.25 -7.19 2.34
N THR A 69 -14.44 -6.31 3.33
CA THR A 69 -15.69 -5.55 3.47
C THR A 69 -15.90 -4.63 2.28
N VAL A 70 -14.85 -3.94 1.83
CA VAL A 70 -14.93 -3.04 0.68
C VAL A 70 -15.11 -3.83 -0.63
N LYS A 71 -14.43 -4.97 -0.79
CA LYS A 71 -14.59 -5.86 -1.97
C LYS A 71 -16.05 -6.26 -2.18
N LYS A 72 -16.76 -6.62 -1.10
CA LYS A 72 -18.18 -6.98 -1.15
C LYS A 72 -19.08 -5.87 -1.69
N HIS A 73 -18.68 -4.61 -1.50
CA HIS A 73 -19.44 -3.42 -1.92
C HIS A 73 -18.84 -2.73 -3.14
N TRP A 74 -17.79 -3.29 -3.75
CA TRP A 74 -17.00 -2.58 -4.75
C TRP A 74 -17.81 -2.24 -6.00
N GLU A 75 -18.65 -3.15 -6.48
CA GLU A 75 -19.52 -2.88 -7.63
C GLU A 75 -20.56 -1.79 -7.33
N ASP A 76 -21.05 -1.71 -6.10
CA ASP A 76 -22.00 -0.66 -5.70
C ASP A 76 -21.30 0.69 -5.53
N ILE A 77 -20.07 0.71 -4.98
CA ILE A 77 -19.21 1.92 -4.95
C ILE A 77 -18.94 2.42 -6.37
N LYS A 78 -18.64 1.50 -7.30
CA LYS A 78 -18.39 1.82 -8.71
C LYS A 78 -19.64 2.41 -9.38
N LYS A 79 -20.83 1.84 -9.14
CA LYS A 79 -22.10 2.37 -9.63
C LYS A 79 -22.42 3.75 -9.06
N MET A 80 -22.23 3.95 -7.74
CA MET A 80 -22.40 5.25 -7.07
C MET A 80 -21.54 6.34 -7.75
N CYS A 81 -20.34 5.99 -8.21
CA CYS A 81 -19.43 6.90 -8.92
C CYS A 81 -19.55 6.81 -10.45
N CYS A 82 -20.70 6.40 -10.99
CA CYS A 82 -20.98 6.31 -12.43
C CYS A 82 -19.86 5.61 -13.22
N ASP A 83 -19.37 4.47 -12.73
CA ASP A 83 -18.21 3.74 -13.29
C ASP A 83 -16.93 4.58 -13.40
N PHE A 84 -16.65 5.37 -12.37
CA PHE A 84 -15.51 6.30 -12.26
C PHE A 84 -15.57 7.48 -13.24
N ASN A 85 -16.74 7.80 -13.79
CA ASN A 85 -16.96 8.97 -14.62
C ASN A 85 -17.17 10.20 -13.72
N ILE A 86 -16.13 11.03 -13.58
CA ILE A 86 -16.18 12.21 -12.72
C ILE A 86 -17.22 13.25 -13.16
N SER A 87 -17.46 13.40 -14.46
CA SER A 87 -18.42 14.40 -14.97
C SER A 87 -19.84 14.02 -14.56
N LYS A 88 -20.23 12.76 -14.75
CA LYS A 88 -21.53 12.25 -14.29
C LYS A 88 -21.63 12.23 -12.78
N THR A 89 -20.57 11.83 -12.08
CA THR A 89 -20.57 11.79 -10.61
C THR A 89 -20.74 13.18 -10.00
N LYS A 90 -20.23 14.24 -10.65
CA LYS A 90 -20.38 15.63 -10.20
C LYS A 90 -21.83 16.12 -10.22
N GLU A 91 -22.67 15.57 -11.10
CA GLU A 91 -24.07 15.94 -11.26
C GLU A 91 -24.89 15.53 -10.02
N HIS A 92 -24.47 14.47 -9.31
CA HIS A 92 -25.09 14.08 -8.06
C HIS A 92 -24.77 15.07 -6.93
N SER A 93 -25.80 15.48 -6.20
CA SER A 93 -25.68 16.13 -4.90
C SER A 93 -24.99 15.24 -3.86
N PHE A 94 -24.57 15.84 -2.75
CA PHE A 94 -23.97 15.09 -1.65
C PHE A 94 -24.97 14.09 -1.04
N GLU A 95 -26.23 14.49 -0.90
CA GLU A 95 -27.32 13.69 -0.36
C GLU A 95 -27.59 12.47 -1.25
N GLU A 96 -27.66 12.64 -2.57
CA GLU A 96 -27.82 11.54 -3.53
C GLU A 96 -26.63 10.56 -3.46
N LEU A 97 -25.39 11.06 -3.45
CA LEU A 97 -24.22 10.18 -3.30
C LEU A 97 -24.24 9.42 -1.98
N LEU A 98 -24.68 10.05 -0.89
CA LEU A 98 -24.78 9.40 0.41
C LEU A 98 -25.87 8.32 0.41
N GLU A 99 -26.99 8.55 -0.26
CA GLU A 99 -28.07 7.59 -0.45
C GLU A 99 -27.65 6.40 -1.33
N LEU A 100 -26.89 6.65 -2.40
CA LEU A 100 -26.36 5.60 -3.27
C LEU A 100 -25.21 4.81 -2.63
N SER A 101 -24.47 5.41 -1.68
CA SER A 101 -23.30 4.76 -1.09
C SER A 101 -23.65 3.50 -0.32
N PRO A 102 -23.02 2.34 -0.60
CA PRO A 102 -23.19 1.13 0.23
C PRO A 102 -22.54 1.28 1.61
N ILE A 103 -21.60 2.21 1.76
CA ILE A 103 -20.94 2.52 3.03
C ILE A 103 -21.34 3.94 3.44
N LYS A 104 -22.26 4.06 4.41
CA LYS A 104 -22.87 5.33 4.86
C LYS A 104 -21.94 6.24 5.67
N ASN A 105 -20.65 6.29 5.32
CA ASN A 105 -19.68 7.18 5.94
C ASN A 105 -19.66 8.55 5.25
N LYS A 106 -20.29 9.53 5.89
CA LYS A 106 -20.41 10.91 5.38
C LYS A 106 -19.06 11.55 4.99
N LYS A 107 -17.98 11.30 5.76
CA LYS A 107 -16.66 11.86 5.49
C LYS A 107 -16.07 11.31 4.19
N LYS A 108 -16.22 10.00 3.94
CA LYS A 108 -15.75 9.36 2.70
C LYS A 108 -16.55 9.82 1.49
N VAL A 109 -17.88 9.85 1.60
CA VAL A 109 -18.75 10.32 0.51
C VAL A 109 -18.46 11.78 0.17
N LYS A 110 -18.28 12.63 1.18
CA LYS A 110 -17.86 14.03 0.96
C LYS A 110 -16.53 14.12 0.21
N ALA A 111 -15.57 13.27 0.56
CA ALA A 111 -14.29 13.21 -0.11
C ALA A 111 -14.42 12.79 -1.58
N VAL A 112 -15.31 11.83 -1.91
CA VAL A 112 -15.62 11.46 -3.30
C VAL A 112 -16.10 12.67 -4.10
N LYS A 113 -17.07 13.42 -3.57
CA LYS A 113 -17.61 14.62 -4.25
C LYS A 113 -16.52 15.66 -4.51
N GLN A 114 -15.75 16.00 -3.47
CA GLN A 114 -14.64 16.96 -3.55
C GLN A 114 -13.54 16.49 -4.51
N CYS A 115 -13.24 15.19 -4.52
CA CYS A 115 -12.24 14.61 -5.42
C CYS A 115 -12.68 14.74 -6.88
N CYS A 116 -13.94 14.44 -7.17
CA CYS A 116 -14.47 14.61 -8.52
C CYS A 116 -14.30 16.06 -8.97
N GLU A 117 -14.68 17.03 -8.13
CA GLU A 117 -14.51 18.47 -8.40
C GLU A 117 -13.06 18.89 -8.68
N MET A 118 -12.10 18.31 -7.94
CA MET A 118 -10.69 18.66 -8.00
C MET A 118 -9.94 18.02 -9.18
N ILE A 119 -10.32 16.81 -9.60
CA ILE A 119 -9.60 16.08 -10.63
C ILE A 119 -10.08 16.52 -12.02
N ASP A 120 -9.11 16.88 -12.85
CA ASP A 120 -9.23 17.22 -14.26
C ASP A 120 -7.96 16.80 -15.02
N ASP A 121 -7.88 17.16 -16.30
CA ASP A 121 -6.70 16.88 -17.13
C ASP A 121 -5.43 17.59 -16.61
N SER A 122 -5.57 18.77 -16.01
CA SER A 122 -4.44 19.50 -15.40
C SER A 122 -3.86 18.73 -14.22
N PHE A 123 -4.71 18.16 -13.36
CA PHE A 123 -4.30 17.30 -12.27
C PHE A 123 -3.58 16.05 -12.79
N ILE A 124 -4.14 15.35 -13.77
CA ILE A 124 -3.51 14.16 -14.36
C ILE A 124 -2.17 14.49 -15.04
N ASN A 125 -2.06 15.62 -15.72
CA ASN A 125 -0.79 16.09 -16.26
C ASN A 125 0.27 16.31 -15.17
N LYS A 126 -0.12 16.74 -13.96
CA LYS A 126 0.80 16.80 -12.80
C LYS A 126 1.20 15.41 -12.33
N VAL A 127 0.29 14.44 -12.33
CA VAL A 127 0.60 13.02 -12.02
C VAL A 127 1.66 12.46 -12.97
N HIS A 128 1.51 12.66 -14.27
CA HIS A 128 2.47 12.18 -15.27
C HIS A 128 3.87 12.78 -15.07
N ARG A 129 3.95 14.02 -14.56
CA ARG A 129 5.18 14.77 -14.32
C ARG A 129 5.88 14.46 -12.99
N ILE A 130 5.30 13.61 -12.14
CA ILE A 130 5.95 13.16 -10.88
C ILE A 130 7.34 12.59 -11.20
N LYS A 131 8.37 13.11 -10.54
CA LYS A 131 9.76 12.66 -10.73
C LYS A 131 10.23 11.68 -9.66
N ASN A 132 9.72 11.82 -8.44
CA ASN A 132 10.10 11.03 -7.28
C ASN A 132 8.93 10.90 -6.29
N ALA A 133 9.13 10.09 -5.25
CA ALA A 133 8.11 9.84 -4.22
C ALA A 133 7.68 11.10 -3.45
N GLU A 134 8.58 12.06 -3.21
CA GLU A 134 8.25 13.30 -2.49
C GLU A 134 7.36 14.24 -3.31
N ASP A 135 7.59 14.34 -4.62
CA ASP A 135 6.69 15.06 -5.54
C ASP A 135 5.29 14.46 -5.52
N ALA A 136 5.20 13.13 -5.57
CA ALA A 136 3.94 12.40 -5.52
C ALA A 136 3.22 12.64 -4.18
N LYS A 137 3.94 12.52 -3.07
CA LYS A 137 3.42 12.73 -1.72
C LYS A 137 2.85 14.14 -1.57
N ARG A 138 3.58 15.16 -2.03
CA ARG A 138 3.13 16.56 -2.00
C ARG A 138 1.87 16.76 -2.83
N LEU A 139 1.80 16.17 -4.03
CA LEU A 139 0.62 16.27 -4.90
C LEU A 139 -0.59 15.54 -4.31
N PHE A 140 -0.42 14.29 -3.89
CA PHE A 140 -1.56 13.46 -3.48
C PHE A 140 -2.11 13.79 -2.10
N LYS A 141 -1.33 14.42 -1.22
CA LYS A 141 -1.85 14.96 0.05
C LYS A 141 -2.82 16.13 -0.14
N THR A 142 -2.92 16.72 -1.34
CA THR A 142 -3.96 17.72 -1.61
C THR A 142 -5.32 17.08 -1.84
N LEU A 143 -5.37 15.76 -2.11
CA LEU A 143 -6.62 15.05 -2.33
C LEU A 143 -7.42 14.95 -1.02
N PRO A 144 -8.75 15.10 -1.09
CA PRO A 144 -9.58 14.99 0.09
C PRO A 144 -9.47 13.58 0.70
N PHE A 145 -9.42 13.50 2.03
CA PHE A 145 -9.26 12.27 2.83
C PHE A 145 -7.87 11.60 2.79
N ILE A 146 -6.91 12.14 2.03
CA ILE A 146 -5.56 11.58 1.93
C ILE A 146 -4.60 12.29 2.90
N GLY A 147 -4.31 11.63 4.02
CA GLY A 147 -3.37 12.10 5.05
C GLY A 147 -1.94 11.59 4.89
N GLU A 148 -1.08 11.88 5.88
CA GLU A 148 0.36 11.55 5.89
C GLU A 148 0.68 10.08 5.58
N VAL A 149 -0.13 9.16 6.09
CA VAL A 149 0.11 7.71 5.93
C VAL A 149 -0.71 7.13 4.78
N THR A 150 -1.92 7.64 4.55
CA THR A 150 -2.82 7.15 3.49
C THR A 150 -2.27 7.41 2.09
N VAL A 151 -1.49 8.48 1.92
CA VAL A 151 -0.87 8.84 0.64
C VAL A 151 -0.01 7.72 0.03
N TYR A 152 0.66 6.93 0.86
CA TYR A 152 1.49 5.82 0.37
C TYR A 152 0.68 4.67 -0.23
N HIS A 153 -0.62 4.57 0.08
CA HIS A 153 -1.49 3.56 -0.54
C HIS A 153 -1.76 3.89 -2.01
N ILE A 154 -2.13 5.15 -2.28
CA ILE A 154 -2.40 5.57 -3.66
C ILE A 154 -1.11 5.57 -4.49
N MET A 155 0.01 6.03 -3.93
CA MET A 155 1.33 6.00 -4.59
C MET A 155 1.69 4.58 -5.04
N ARG A 156 1.56 3.60 -4.14
CA ARG A 156 1.85 2.19 -4.43
C ARG A 156 0.93 1.62 -5.50
N ASN A 157 -0.37 1.87 -5.40
CA ASN A 157 -1.37 1.34 -6.33
C ASN A 157 -1.13 1.78 -7.79
N ILE A 158 -0.53 2.95 -8.00
CA ILE A 158 -0.21 3.47 -9.34
C ILE A 158 1.27 3.27 -9.73
N GLY A 159 2.03 2.48 -8.98
CA GLY A 159 3.40 2.08 -9.31
C GLY A 159 4.46 3.14 -9.02
N ILE A 160 4.29 3.94 -7.97
CA ILE A 160 5.35 4.80 -7.44
C ILE A 160 6.11 4.03 -6.36
N ASP A 161 7.41 3.90 -6.56
CA ASP A 161 8.29 3.15 -5.66
C ASP A 161 8.58 3.94 -4.38
N CYS A 162 7.99 3.49 -3.27
CA CYS A 162 8.14 4.08 -1.95
C CYS A 162 7.80 3.05 -0.86
N PHE A 163 8.40 3.21 0.32
CA PHE A 163 7.95 2.50 1.52
C PHE A 163 6.94 3.35 2.30
N LYS A 164 6.14 2.69 3.13
CA LYS A 164 5.19 3.35 4.01
C LYS A 164 5.78 3.34 5.43
N PRO A 165 5.97 4.50 6.07
CA PRO A 165 6.48 4.57 7.44
C PRO A 165 5.36 4.25 8.44
N ASP A 166 4.85 3.02 8.41
CA ASP A 166 3.85 2.53 9.36
C ASP A 166 4.49 1.74 10.51
N ARG A 167 3.63 1.35 11.46
CA ARG A 167 4.04 0.64 12.68
C ARG A 167 4.90 -0.60 12.41
N HIS A 168 4.73 -1.28 11.28
CA HIS A 168 5.47 -2.52 11.03
C HIS A 168 6.93 -2.21 10.71
N ILE A 169 7.17 -1.22 9.84
CA ILE A 169 8.53 -0.73 9.56
C ILE A 169 9.14 -0.09 10.81
N VAL A 170 8.36 0.67 11.59
CA VAL A 170 8.80 1.28 12.84
C VAL A 170 9.27 0.23 13.85
N ASN A 171 8.50 -0.84 14.06
CA ASN A 171 8.87 -1.90 14.99
C ASN A 171 10.14 -2.63 14.53
N ILE A 172 10.22 -3.01 13.25
CA ILE A 172 11.40 -3.70 12.70
C ILE A 172 12.66 -2.88 12.91
N ARG A 173 12.62 -1.57 12.61
CA ARG A 173 13.80 -0.70 12.76
C ARG A 173 14.19 -0.49 14.23
N GLU A 174 13.22 -0.49 15.15
CA GLU A 174 13.46 -0.28 16.58
C GLU A 174 14.09 -1.53 17.20
N GLU A 175 13.58 -2.72 16.87
CA GLU A 175 14.13 -4.00 17.33
C GLU A 175 15.52 -4.31 16.74
N LEU A 176 15.80 -3.81 15.53
CA LEU A 176 17.12 -3.88 14.89
C LEU A 176 18.02 -2.70 15.24
N GLU A 177 17.55 -1.72 16.00
CA GLU A 177 18.31 -0.51 16.36
C GLU A 177 18.92 0.24 15.16
N ILE A 178 18.17 0.35 14.07
CA ILE A 178 18.60 0.96 12.79
C ILE A 178 17.60 2.01 12.29
N SER A 179 18.01 2.84 11.32
CA SER A 179 17.09 3.73 10.60
C SER A 179 16.29 2.97 9.54
N SER A 180 15.14 3.53 9.11
CA SER A 180 14.40 2.93 7.98
C SER A 180 15.22 2.99 6.70
N GLU A 181 15.89 4.12 6.47
CA GLU A 181 16.72 4.35 5.29
C GLU A 181 17.81 3.29 5.16
N ASP A 182 18.45 2.92 6.27
CA ASP A 182 19.54 1.96 6.23
C ASP A 182 19.05 0.51 6.16
N LEU A 183 17.90 0.20 6.77
CA LEU A 183 17.20 -1.07 6.55
C LEU A 183 16.99 -1.33 5.04
N PHE A 184 16.41 -0.37 4.32
CA PHE A 184 16.20 -0.52 2.87
C PHE A 184 17.51 -0.51 2.08
N LYS A 185 18.50 0.32 2.44
CA LYS A 185 19.81 0.35 1.75
C LYS A 185 20.54 -0.99 1.83
N ILE A 186 20.54 -1.63 2.99
CA ILE A 186 21.20 -2.93 3.19
C ILE A 186 20.54 -4.00 2.32
N ILE A 187 19.20 -4.08 2.34
CA ILE A 187 18.47 -5.07 1.52
C ILE A 187 18.71 -4.82 0.01
N LEU A 188 18.75 -3.55 -0.41
CA LEU A 188 19.03 -3.19 -1.79
C LEU A 188 20.48 -3.47 -2.21
N SER A 189 21.47 -3.29 -1.33
CA SER A 189 22.89 -3.52 -1.67
C SER A 189 23.18 -4.98 -1.97
N GLU A 190 22.49 -5.89 -1.30
CA GLU A 190 22.60 -7.34 -1.53
C GLU A 190 21.75 -7.84 -2.72
N GLN A 191 21.07 -6.94 -3.43
CA GLN A 191 20.27 -7.24 -4.63
C GLN A 191 19.17 -8.30 -4.40
N LEU A 192 18.71 -8.49 -3.16
CA LEU A 192 17.67 -9.47 -2.83
C LEU A 192 16.30 -9.08 -3.44
N GLU A 193 16.07 -7.77 -3.58
CA GLU A 193 14.95 -7.17 -4.31
C GLU A 193 15.33 -5.81 -4.92
N LYS A 194 14.63 -5.41 -6.00
CA LYS A 194 14.94 -4.19 -6.77
C LYS A 194 14.21 -2.93 -6.29
N TYR A 195 13.02 -3.10 -5.70
CA TYR A 195 12.10 -1.99 -5.43
C TYR A 195 11.81 -1.84 -3.94
N ILE A 196 11.88 -0.62 -3.45
CA ILE A 196 11.62 -0.29 -2.04
C ILE A 196 10.18 -0.67 -1.65
N GLY A 197 9.20 -0.38 -2.50
CA GLY A 197 7.80 -0.70 -2.27
C GLY A 197 7.50 -2.20 -2.31
N VAL A 198 8.35 -3.00 -2.96
CA VAL A 198 8.27 -4.47 -2.92
C VAL A 198 8.84 -4.99 -1.60
N ILE A 199 9.99 -4.48 -1.17
CA ILE A 199 10.60 -4.80 0.14
C ILE A 199 9.62 -4.45 1.27
N ASP A 200 9.05 -3.24 1.25
CA ASP A 200 8.03 -2.78 2.21
C ASP A 200 6.85 -3.74 2.28
N HIS A 201 6.34 -4.18 1.11
CA HIS A 201 5.20 -5.09 1.08
C HIS A 201 5.52 -6.47 1.66
N ILE A 202 6.71 -7.00 1.40
CA ILE A 202 7.17 -8.28 1.95
C ILE A 202 7.28 -8.20 3.48
N LEU A 203 7.98 -7.18 3.99
CA LEU A 203 8.12 -6.96 5.45
C LEU A 203 6.75 -6.79 6.12
N TRP A 204 5.87 -6.00 5.51
CA TRP A 204 4.51 -5.77 6.01
C TRP A 204 3.67 -7.05 6.02
N ARG A 205 3.66 -7.82 4.93
CA ARG A 205 2.86 -9.06 4.82
C ARG A 205 3.33 -10.11 5.81
N ALA A 206 4.64 -10.30 5.97
CA ALA A 206 5.18 -11.20 6.98
C ALA A 206 4.78 -10.78 8.39
N SER A 207 4.99 -9.50 8.74
CA SER A 207 4.62 -8.96 10.06
C SER A 207 3.12 -9.12 10.36
N ALA A 208 2.25 -8.85 9.38
CA ALA A 208 0.81 -9.02 9.53
C ALA A 208 0.41 -10.50 9.70
N THR A 209 1.10 -11.40 9.00
CA THR A 209 0.87 -12.86 9.10
C THR A 209 1.27 -13.35 10.50
N ILE A 210 2.45 -12.99 10.98
CA ILE A 210 2.93 -13.34 12.32
C ILE A 210 1.93 -12.87 13.37
N HIS A 211 1.55 -11.58 13.32
CA HIS A 211 0.62 -11.01 14.29
C HIS A 211 -0.76 -11.70 14.28
N SER A 212 -1.18 -12.28 13.16
CA SER A 212 -2.45 -13.02 13.08
C SER A 212 -2.39 -14.40 13.74
N VAL A 213 -1.20 -15.00 13.82
CA VAL A 213 -0.95 -16.32 14.42
C VAL A 213 -0.56 -16.17 15.89
N ASN A 214 0.44 -15.34 16.17
CA ASN A 214 0.93 -15.03 17.50
C ASN A 214 1.05 -13.50 17.68
N PRO A 215 0.05 -12.85 18.29
CA PRO A 215 0.03 -11.39 18.45
C PRO A 215 1.19 -10.81 19.29
N LYS A 216 1.89 -11.66 20.06
CA LYS A 216 3.01 -11.25 20.92
C LYS A 216 4.37 -11.28 20.21
N SER A 217 4.46 -11.99 19.09
CA SER A 217 5.70 -12.11 18.33
C SER A 217 5.86 -11.00 17.30
N SER A 218 7.10 -10.66 17.01
CA SER A 218 7.48 -9.74 15.94
C SER A 218 8.12 -10.51 14.78
N LEU A 219 8.35 -9.83 13.66
CA LEU A 219 9.12 -10.41 12.57
C LEU A 219 10.59 -10.61 12.96
N VAL A 220 11.14 -9.71 13.77
CA VAL A 220 12.54 -9.75 14.17
C VAL A 220 12.77 -10.89 15.17
N SER A 221 11.92 -11.04 16.18
CA SER A 221 12.03 -12.12 17.17
C SER A 221 11.94 -13.50 16.51
N VAL A 222 11.03 -13.67 15.54
CA VAL A 222 10.91 -14.92 14.78
C VAL A 222 12.14 -15.16 13.90
N ALA A 223 12.62 -14.15 13.17
CA ALA A 223 13.75 -14.31 12.27
C ALA A 223 15.06 -14.60 13.00
N LEU A 224 15.25 -14.05 14.20
CA LEU A 224 16.44 -14.25 15.02
C LEU A 224 16.32 -15.46 15.98
N GLY A 225 15.23 -16.24 15.88
CA GLY A 225 15.03 -17.47 16.64
C GLY A 225 14.67 -17.28 18.12
N GLU A 226 14.26 -16.08 18.51
CA GLU A 226 13.76 -15.77 19.86
C GLU A 226 12.33 -16.27 20.07
N ASP A 227 11.53 -16.25 19.00
CA ASP A 227 10.17 -16.78 18.94
C ASP A 227 10.04 -17.90 17.88
N THR A 228 9.09 -18.80 18.10
CA THR A 228 8.76 -19.87 17.14
C THR A 228 7.39 -19.64 16.52
N LEU A 229 7.27 -19.97 15.23
CA LEU A 229 6.00 -20.04 14.52
C LEU A 229 5.61 -21.50 14.35
N ASP A 230 4.55 -21.93 15.04
CA ASP A 230 4.05 -23.30 14.96
C ASP A 230 3.62 -23.67 13.53
N GLU A 231 2.85 -22.80 12.88
CA GLU A 231 2.42 -22.97 11.49
C GLU A 231 2.28 -21.62 10.75
N ILE A 232 2.68 -21.59 9.47
CA ILE A 232 2.46 -20.43 8.59
C ILE A 232 1.12 -20.62 7.87
N PRO A 233 0.10 -19.79 8.14
CA PRO A 233 -1.22 -19.94 7.55
C PRO A 233 -1.18 -19.66 6.04
N LYS A 234 -1.71 -20.60 5.25
CA LYS A 234 -1.87 -20.40 3.80
C LYS A 234 -3.14 -19.62 3.50
N GLN A 235 -3.02 -18.56 2.72
CA GLN A 235 -4.19 -17.86 2.20
C GLN A 235 -4.76 -18.59 0.98
N MET A 236 -6.03 -19.00 1.06
CA MET A 236 -6.68 -19.77 -0.03
C MET A 236 -7.02 -18.93 -1.27
N ASN A 237 -6.96 -17.59 -1.20
CA ASN A 237 -7.40 -16.68 -2.29
C ASN A 237 -6.51 -15.43 -2.44
N ALA A 238 -5.22 -15.61 -2.74
CA ALA A 238 -4.27 -14.49 -2.91
C ALA A 238 -4.30 -13.83 -4.32
N GLN A 239 -5.18 -14.25 -5.25
CA GLN A 239 -5.19 -13.77 -6.64
C GLN A 239 -5.74 -12.33 -6.84
N SER A 240 -5.83 -11.54 -5.77
CA SER A 240 -6.38 -10.18 -5.83
C SER A 240 -5.40 -9.20 -6.46
N LYS A 241 -5.82 -8.49 -7.52
CA LYS A 241 -5.12 -7.31 -8.04
C LYS A 241 -5.11 -6.13 -7.06
N PHE A 242 -5.95 -6.18 -6.03
CA PHE A 242 -5.88 -5.23 -4.93
C PHE A 242 -4.80 -5.67 -3.95
N LEU A 243 -3.86 -4.75 -3.70
CA LEU A 243 -2.70 -4.94 -2.83
C LEU A 243 -3.04 -5.00 -1.33
N PHE A 244 -4.32 -4.77 -1.00
CA PHE A 244 -4.87 -4.75 0.35
C PHE A 244 -6.01 -5.76 0.50
#